data_AF-A0A5D3YBW5-F1
#
_entry.id   AF-A0A5D3YBW5-F1
#
_cell.length_a   1.000
_cell.length_b   1.000
_cell.length_c   1.000
_cell.angle_alpha   90.00
_cell.angle_beta   90.00
_cell.angle_gamma   90.00
#
_symmetry.space_group_name_H-M   'P 1'
#
loop_
_entity.id
_entity.type
_entity.pdbx_description
1 polymer ?
#
loop_
_entity_poly.entity_id
_entity_poly.type
_entity_poly.pdbx_seq_one_letter_code
_entity_poly.pdbx_strand_id
1 'polypeptide(L)' 'MDYKLLFTVFTAVFIAELGDKTQLATMLFAADKDVSKITIFFGASLALILTSAIGVLLGG' A
#
# COMPACT_ATOMS: atom_id res chain seq x y z
N MET A 1 0.64 2.79 26.24
CA MET A 1 0.98 2.34 24.88
C MET A 1 2.49 2.14 24.84
N ASP A 2 2.97 0.95 24.52
CA ASP A 2 4.42 0.71 24.44
C ASP A 2 4.96 1.32 23.13
N TYR A 3 5.44 2.56 23.21
CA TYR A 3 5.95 3.29 22.06
C TYR A 3 7.21 2.64 21.45
N LYS A 4 8.01 1.89 22.24
CA LYS A 4 9.17 1.17 21.73
C LYS A 4 8.73 0.00 20.85
N LEU A 5 7.73 -0.74 21.30
CA LEU A 5 7.15 -1.83 20.52
C LEU A 5 6.53 -1.31 19.22
N LEU A 6 5.73 -0.22 19.30
CA LEU A 6 5.12 0.40 18.13
C LEU A 6 6.17 0.77 17.08
N PHE A 7 7.23 1.48 17.49
CA PHE A 7 8.27 1.94 16.56
C PHE A 7 9.04 0.77 15.93
N THR A 8 9.31 -0.28 16.72
CA THR A 8 10.00 -1.49 16.25
C THR A 8 9.17 -2.21 15.19
N VAL A 9 7.88 -2.46 15.47
CA VAL A 9 6.98 -3.15 14.55
C VAL A 9 6.73 -2.30 13.31
N PHE A 10 6.45 -1.01 13.46
CA PHE A 10 6.26 -0.09 12.34
C PHE A 10 7.48 -0.09 11.41
N THR A 11 8.69 0.07 11.96
CA THR A 11 9.91 0.14 11.14
C THR A 11 10.17 -1.19 10.43
N ALA A 12 9.98 -2.31 11.13
CA ALA A 12 10.17 -3.64 10.54
C ALA A 12 9.20 -3.88 9.36
N VAL A 13 7.90 -3.63 9.56
CA VAL A 13 6.88 -3.79 8.51
C VAL A 13 7.09 -2.77 7.40
N PHE A 14 7.39 -1.52 7.73
CA PHE A 14 7.63 -0.48 6.74
C PHE A 14 8.79 -0.82 5.80
N ILE A 15 9.91 -1.34 6.33
CA ILE A 15 11.03 -1.79 5.50
C ILE A 15 10.67 -3.05 4.71
N ALA A 16 9.96 -4.00 5.32
CA ALA A 16 9.55 -5.22 4.64
C ALA A 16 8.70 -4.91 3.39
N GLU A 17 7.76 -3.97 3.52
CA GLU A 17 6.80 -3.68 2.45
C GLU A 17 7.24 -2.52 1.54
N LEU A 18 8.37 -1.88 1.84
CA LEU A 18 8.93 -0.80 1.04
C LEU A 18 9.43 -1.35 -0.30
N GLY A 19 8.89 -0.83 -1.39
CA GLY A 19 9.33 -1.22 -2.74
C GLY A 19 8.71 -2.51 -3.26
N ASP A 20 7.59 -2.94 -2.67
CA ASP A 20 6.69 -3.88 -3.30
C ASP A 20 6.36 -3.42 -4.74
N LYS A 21 6.24 -4.39 -5.65
CA LYS A 21 5.81 -4.22 -7.04
C LYS A 21 4.56 -3.34 -7.16
N THR A 22 3.59 -3.43 -6.25
CA THR A 22 2.37 -2.59 -6.30
C THR A 22 2.67 -1.12 -6.00
N GLN A 23 3.56 -0.83 -5.05
CA GLN A 23 4.00 0.53 -4.73
C GLN A 23 4.82 1.13 -5.87
N LEU A 24 5.73 0.35 -6.47
CA LEU A 24 6.52 0.79 -7.63
C LEU A 24 5.63 1.07 -8.84
N ALA A 25 4.64 0.24 -9.11
CA ALA A 25 3.68 0.47 -10.19
C ALA A 25 2.85 1.74 -9.93
N THR A 26 2.36 1.94 -8.71
CA THR A 26 1.61 3.14 -8.33
C THR A 26 2.46 4.41 -8.47
N MET A 27 3.74 4.34 -8.07
CA MET A 27 4.70 5.44 -8.25
C MET A 27 4.93 5.74 -9.73
N LEU A 28 5.09 4.70 -10.57
CA LEU A 28 5.28 4.85 -12.01
C LEU A 28 4.07 5.54 -12.66
N PHE A 29 2.85 5.12 -12.32
CA PHE A 29 1.63 5.78 -12.79
C PHE A 29 1.55 7.23 -12.28
N ALA A 30 1.95 7.50 -11.04
CA ALA A 30 1.95 8.85 -10.48
C ALA A 30 3.02 9.78 -11.04
N ALA A 31 4.08 9.21 -11.63
CA ALA A 31 5.11 9.95 -12.35
C ALA A 31 4.68 10.31 -13.79
N ASP A 32 3.65 9.61 -14.31
CA ASP A 32 3.02 9.97 -15.58
C ASP A 32 2.28 11.31 -15.46
N LYS A 33 2.51 12.19 -16.44
CA LYS A 33 1.98 13.56 -16.46
C LYS A 33 0.57 13.61 -17.02
N ASP A 34 0.22 12.63 -17.85
CA ASP A 34 -1.06 12.57 -18.55
C ASP A 34 -2.16 11.95 -17.67
N VAL A 35 -1.77 11.33 -16.55
CA VAL A 35 -2.68 10.68 -15.61
C VAL A 35 -2.88 11.53 -14.36
N SER A 36 -4.15 11.75 -13.98
CA SER A 36 -4.47 12.48 -12.75
C SER A 36 -4.02 11.71 -11.51
N LYS A 37 -3.25 12.37 -10.65
CA LYS A 37 -2.80 11.84 -9.34
C LYS A 37 -3.96 11.40 -8.46
N ILE A 38 -5.10 12.08 -8.54
CA ILE A 38 -6.31 11.75 -7.77
C ILE A 38 -6.87 10.41 -8.25
N THR A 39 -6.93 10.19 -9.56
CA THR A 39 -7.39 8.93 -10.14
C THR A 39 -6.51 7.77 -9.70
N ILE A 40 -5.19 7.96 -9.69
CA ILE A 40 -4.23 6.94 -9.26
C ILE A 40 -4.40 6.64 -7.77
N PHE A 41 -4.56 7.66 -6.93
CA PHE A 41 -4.79 7.49 -5.49
C PHE A 41 -6.03 6.63 -5.23
N PHE A 42 -7.17 6.96 -5.84
CA PHE A 42 -8.40 6.20 -5.66
C PHE A 42 -8.32 4.81 -6.26
N GLY A 43 -7.70 4.66 -7.45
CA GLY A 43 -7.51 3.36 -8.08
C GLY A 43 -6.66 2.41 -7.23
N ALA A 44 -5.50 2.88 -6.76
CA ALA A 44 -4.60 2.10 -5.90
C ALA A 44 -5.24 1.78 -4.54
N SER A 45 -5.93 2.76 -3.93
CA SER A 45 -6.63 2.55 -2.65
C SER A 45 -7.76 1.51 -2.78
N LEU A 46 -8.55 1.60 -3.85
CA LEU A 46 -9.64 0.65 -4.09
C LEU A 46 -9.09 -0.76 -4.35
N ALA A 47 -8.02 -0.88 -5.15
CA ALA A 47 -7.35 -2.15 -5.37
C ALA A 47 -6.87 -2.77 -4.05
N LEU A 48 -6.17 -1.98 -3.20
CA LEU A 48 -5.71 -2.44 -1.89
C LEU A 48 -6.86 -2.92 -1.00
N ILE A 49 -7.96 -2.15 -0.92
CA ILE A 49 -9.13 -2.51 -0.12
C ILE A 49 -9.74 -3.81 -0.63
N LEU A 50 -9.94 -3.95 -1.94
CA LEU A 50 -10.54 -5.14 -2.53
C LEU A 50 -9.66 -6.38 -2.34
N THR A 51 -8.36 -6.28 -2.61
CA THR A 51 -7.43 -7.39 -2.43
C THR A 51 -7.34 -7.80 -0.95
N SER A 52 -7.32 -6.83 -0.03
CA SER A 52 -7.34 -7.10 1.41
C SER A 52 -8.65 -7.76 1.84
N ALA A 53 -9.79 -7.26 1.37
CA ALA A 53 -11.10 -7.83 1.68
C ALA A 53 -11.23 -9.26 1.16
N ILE A 54 -10.81 -9.52 -0.08
CA ILE A 54 -10.76 -10.87 -0.65
C ILE A 54 -9.83 -11.77 0.17
N GLY A 55 -8.64 -11.27 0.54
CA GLY A 55 -7.68 -12.01 1.37
C GLY A 55 -8.27 -12.41 2.73
N VAL A 56 -8.99 -11.49 3.38
CA VAL A 56 -9.68 -11.78 4.66
C VAL A 56 -10.84 -12.75 4.48
N LEU A 57 -11.64 -12.59 3.42
CA LEU A 57 -12.82 -13.42 3.18
C LEU A 57 -12.48 -14.85 2.75
N LEU A 58 -11.43 -15.02 1.93
CA LEU A 58 -11.01 -16.32 1.40
C LEU A 58 -9.91 -16.99 2.23
N GLY A 59 -9.14 -16.21 2.97
CA GLY A 59 -7.97 -16.67 3.73
C GLY A 59 -8.21 -16.84 5.22
N GLY A 60 -9.47 -17.06 5.64
CA GLY A 60 -9.82 -17.36 7.03
C GLY A 60 -8.96 -18.47 7.65
#